data_AF-A0A2M7KR29-F1
#
_entry.id   AF-A0A2M7KR29-F1
#
_cell.length_a   1.000
_cell.length_b   1.000
_cell.length_c   1.000
_cell.angle_alpha   90.00
_cell.angle_beta   90.00
_cell.angle_gamma   90.00
#
_symmetry.space_group_name_H-M   'P 1'
#
loop_
_entity.id
_entity.type
_entity.pdbx_description
1 polymer ?
#
loop_
_entity_poly.entity_id
_entity_poly.type
_entity_poly.pdbx_seq_one_letter_code
_entity_poly.pdbx_strand_id
1 'polypeptide(L)'
;AVAAGQTAAVNATLTPAAPPDMLALGSLSVNSSPAGAAVFLDGAATGQLTPAILAQVSAGAHSVMLRKNGYAEVTTSVAIISGQRTMVNEVLTPAAPPQSP
;
A
#
# COMPACT_ATOMS: atom_id res chain seq x y z
N ALA A 1 -2.61 -43.77 -43.23
CA ALA A 1 -3.79 -43.29 -42.48
C ALA A 1 -3.30 -42.55 -41.27
N VAL A 2 -3.66 -41.26 -41.13
CA VAL A 2 -3.23 -40.38 -40.04
C VAL A 2 -4.31 -40.41 -38.97
N ALA A 3 -3.98 -40.74 -37.73
CA ALA A 3 -4.86 -40.61 -36.58
C ALA A 3 -4.31 -39.52 -35.66
N ALA A 4 -4.91 -38.33 -35.75
CA ALA A 4 -4.72 -37.22 -34.83
C ALA A 4 -5.51 -37.47 -33.53
N GLY A 5 -5.07 -36.91 -32.40
CA GLY A 5 -5.97 -36.72 -31.25
C GLY A 5 -5.44 -37.04 -29.85
N GLN A 6 -4.14 -36.93 -29.57
CA GLN A 6 -3.70 -36.88 -28.17
C GLN A 6 -3.69 -35.44 -27.66
N THR A 7 -4.87 -34.93 -27.28
CA THR A 7 -4.95 -33.85 -26.31
C THR A 7 -4.73 -34.46 -24.93
N ALA A 8 -3.52 -34.31 -24.38
CA ALA A 8 -3.30 -34.55 -22.96
C ALA A 8 -4.16 -33.55 -22.18
N ALA A 9 -5.22 -34.03 -21.55
CA ALA A 9 -5.98 -33.22 -20.61
C ALA A 9 -5.08 -32.99 -19.39
N VAL A 10 -4.40 -31.85 -19.37
CA VAL A 10 -3.81 -31.34 -18.14
C VAL A 10 -4.98 -30.84 -17.31
N ASN A 11 -5.55 -31.73 -16.49
CA ASN A 11 -6.49 -31.36 -15.45
C ASN A 11 -5.69 -30.59 -14.40
N ALA A 12 -5.34 -29.34 -14.70
CA ALA A 12 -4.98 -28.37 -13.68
C ALA A 12 -6.27 -28.07 -12.93
N THR A 13 -6.58 -28.91 -11.94
CA THR A 13 -7.50 -28.51 -10.89
C THR A 13 -6.81 -27.32 -10.24
N LEU A 14 -7.18 -26.11 -10.65
CA LEU A 14 -6.88 -24.92 -9.88
C LEU A 14 -7.69 -25.11 -8.60
N THR A 15 -7.11 -25.83 -7.63
CA THR A 15 -7.53 -25.70 -6.25
C THR A 15 -7.45 -24.20 -6.01
N PRO A 16 -8.57 -23.50 -5.71
CA PRO A 16 -8.43 -22.19 -5.14
C PRO A 16 -7.64 -22.45 -3.86
N ALA A 17 -6.35 -22.13 -3.87
CA ALA A 17 -5.68 -21.84 -2.62
C ALA A 17 -6.54 -20.71 -2.07
N ALA A 18 -7.41 -21.01 -1.11
CA ALA A 18 -7.94 -19.97 -0.25
C ALA A 18 -6.69 -19.18 0.15
N PRO A 19 -6.55 -17.90 -0.27
CA PRO A 19 -5.29 -17.21 -0.11
C PRO A 19 -4.94 -17.31 1.38
N PRO A 20 -3.77 -17.85 1.75
CA PRO A 20 -3.41 -18.01 3.17
C PRO A 20 -3.36 -16.68 3.94
N ASP A 21 -3.59 -15.56 3.26
CA ASP A 21 -3.37 -14.20 3.73
C ASP A 21 -4.66 -13.44 4.13
N MET A 22 -5.86 -14.05 4.01
CA MET A 22 -7.11 -13.35 4.36
C MET A 22 -7.29 -13.07 5.87
N LEU A 23 -6.46 -13.64 6.75
CA LEU A 23 -6.67 -13.57 8.20
C LEU A 23 -5.91 -12.46 8.93
N ALA A 24 -5.10 -11.68 8.22
CA ALA A 24 -4.25 -10.67 8.84
C ALA A 24 -4.46 -9.26 8.28
N LEU A 25 -5.65 -8.91 7.80
CA LEU A 25 -5.88 -7.57 7.23
C LEU A 25 -6.22 -6.56 8.34
N GLY A 26 -5.55 -5.41 8.32
CA GLY A 26 -5.83 -4.23 9.14
C GLY A 26 -6.36 -3.06 8.30
N SER A 27 -6.55 -1.93 8.98
CA SER A 27 -6.86 -0.66 8.34
C SER A 27 -5.78 0.36 8.71
N LEU A 28 -5.38 1.19 7.75
CA LEU A 28 -4.43 2.27 7.98
C LEU A 28 -5.09 3.60 7.65
N SER A 29 -5.20 4.48 8.65
CA SER A 29 -5.65 5.86 8.49
C SER A 29 -4.45 6.77 8.42
N VAL A 30 -4.22 7.41 7.28
CA VAL A 30 -3.10 8.32 7.05
C VAL A 30 -3.61 9.75 6.97
N ASN A 31 -3.16 10.59 7.89
CA ASN A 31 -3.47 12.00 7.95
C ASN A 31 -2.19 12.83 7.82
N SER A 32 -2.27 13.97 7.13
CA SER A 32 -1.15 14.92 7.10
C SER A 32 -1.59 16.35 7.25
N SER A 33 -0.69 17.17 7.78
CA SER A 33 -0.83 18.62 7.82
C SER A 33 0.35 19.28 7.08
N PRO A 34 0.12 19.99 5.96
CA PRO A 34 -1.16 20.16 5.27
C PRO A 34 -1.69 18.87 4.62
N ALA A 35 -3.01 18.84 4.38
CA ALA A 35 -3.69 17.78 3.62
C ALA A 35 -3.32 17.84 2.12
N GLY A 36 -3.66 16.78 1.39
CA GLY A 36 -3.41 16.65 -0.05
C GLY A 36 -2.02 16.08 -0.38
N ALA A 37 -1.43 15.28 0.52
CA ALA A 37 -0.19 14.57 0.26
C ALA A 37 -0.48 13.20 -0.35
N ALA A 38 0.27 12.81 -1.38
CA ALA A 38 0.21 11.48 -1.98
C ALA A 38 0.71 10.43 -1.00
N VAL A 39 -0.09 9.39 -0.82
CA VAL A 39 0.20 8.29 0.09
C VAL A 39 0.82 7.13 -0.69
N PHE A 40 2.01 6.73 -0.27
CA PHE A 40 2.72 5.56 -0.75
C PHE A 40 2.82 4.54 0.39
N LEU A 41 2.57 3.28 0.07
CA LEU A 41 2.66 2.15 1.00
C LEU A 41 3.69 1.16 0.46
N ASP A 42 4.75 0.90 1.22
CA ASP A 42 5.89 0.06 0.83
C ASP A 42 6.53 0.46 -0.50
N GLY A 43 6.54 1.77 -0.78
CA GLY A 43 7.04 2.34 -2.03
C GLY A 43 6.05 2.28 -3.20
N ALA A 44 4.90 1.62 -3.06
CA ALA A 44 3.84 1.60 -4.06
C ALA A 44 2.89 2.79 -3.89
N ALA A 45 2.59 3.48 -4.98
CA ALA A 45 1.60 4.55 -4.98
C ALA A 45 0.20 3.98 -4.76
N THR A 46 -0.48 4.43 -3.71
CA THR A 46 -1.82 3.93 -3.37
C THR A 46 -2.92 4.62 -4.18
N GLY A 47 -2.57 5.71 -4.87
CA GLY A 47 -3.50 6.58 -5.60
C GLY A 47 -4.34 7.49 -4.70
N GLN A 48 -4.17 7.42 -3.37
CA GLN A 48 -4.91 8.21 -2.40
C GLN A 48 -4.13 9.45 -1.97
N LEU A 49 -4.86 10.48 -1.51
CA LEU A 49 -4.32 11.71 -0.94
C LEU A 49 -4.78 11.86 0.51
N THR A 50 -3.93 12.34 1.40
CA THR A 50 -4.29 12.57 2.81
C THR A 50 -5.35 13.67 2.97
N PRO A 51 -6.29 13.52 3.93
CA PRO A 51 -6.55 12.33 4.74
C PRO A 51 -7.13 11.17 3.93
N ALA A 52 -6.56 9.97 4.09
CA ALA A 52 -7.02 8.76 3.42
C ALA A 52 -7.07 7.56 4.39
N ILE A 53 -7.99 6.64 4.13
CA ILE A 53 -8.10 5.38 4.86
C ILE A 53 -7.87 4.24 3.87
N LEU A 54 -6.80 3.49 4.08
CA LEU A 54 -6.51 2.26 3.36
C LEU A 54 -7.11 1.09 4.13
N ALA A 55 -8.17 0.52 3.58
CA ALA A 55 -8.71 -0.74 4.05
C ALA A 55 -7.93 -1.90 3.41
N GLN A 56 -7.92 -3.06 4.06
CA GLN A 56 -7.26 -4.28 3.56
C GLN A 56 -5.74 -4.16 3.42
N VAL A 57 -5.09 -3.50 4.37
CA VAL A 57 -3.62 -3.52 4.46
C VAL A 57 -3.19 -4.77 5.21
N SER A 58 -2.20 -5.50 4.70
CA SER A 58 -1.63 -6.64 5.42
C SER A 58 -1.16 -6.22 6.81
N ALA A 59 -1.28 -7.10 7.81
CA ALA A 59 -0.70 -6.86 9.12
C ALA A 59 0.80 -7.16 9.06
N GLY A 60 1.58 -6.34 9.74
CA GLY A 60 3.03 -6.37 9.65
C GLY A 60 3.63 -4.97 9.68
N ALA A 61 4.94 -4.90 9.50
CA ALA A 61 5.63 -3.62 9.35
C ALA A 61 5.46 -3.12 7.92
N HIS A 62 4.93 -1.92 7.78
CA HIS A 62 4.73 -1.23 6.51
C HIS A 62 5.44 0.12 6.52
N SER A 63 5.98 0.54 5.38
CA SER A 63 6.56 1.87 5.22
C SER A 63 5.57 2.80 4.54
N VAL A 64 5.08 3.80 5.25
CA VAL A 64 4.17 4.82 4.71
C VAL A 64 4.99 6.04 4.33
N MET A 65 5.04 6.36 3.04
CA MET A 65 5.68 7.57 2.55
C MET A 65 4.63 8.58 2.11
N LEU A 66 4.76 9.81 2.61
CA LEU A 66 3.93 10.94 2.24
C LEU A 66 4.75 11.89 1.39
N ARG A 67 4.21 12.21 0.21
CA ARG A 67 4.84 13.13 -0.74
C ARG A 67 3.87 14.23 -1.13
N LYS A 68 4.29 15.48 -1.01
CA LYS A 68 3.51 16.63 -1.46
C LYS A 68 4.40 17.63 -2.18
N ASN A 69 3.91 18.20 -3.26
CA ASN A 69 4.65 19.21 -4.02
C ASN A 69 4.94 20.43 -3.13
N GLY A 70 6.20 20.87 -3.08
CA GLY A 70 6.69 21.96 -2.24
C GLY A 70 7.00 21.56 -0.79
N TYR A 71 6.91 20.27 -0.45
CA TYR A 71 7.19 19.73 0.88
C TYR A 71 8.23 18.63 0.80
N ALA A 72 8.96 18.41 1.90
CA ALA A 72 9.86 17.28 2.05
C ALA A 72 9.06 15.96 2.09
N GLU A 73 9.61 14.92 1.48
CA GLU A 73 9.08 13.57 1.58
C GLU A 73 9.31 13.03 2.99
N VAL A 74 8.26 12.48 3.60
CA VAL A 74 8.32 11.90 4.94
C VAL A 74 8.02 10.41 4.81
N THR A 75 8.88 9.56 5.38
CA THR A 75 8.65 8.12 5.44
C THR A 75 8.54 7.68 6.88
N THR A 76 7.40 7.08 7.23
CA THR A 76 7.09 6.59 8.56
C THR A 76 6.87 5.09 8.52
N SER A 77 7.60 4.35 9.36
CA SER A 77 7.37 2.92 9.55
C SER A 77 6.22 2.71 10.52
N VAL A 78 5.20 1.96 10.11
CA VAL A 78 4.02 1.66 10.90
C VAL A 78 3.81 0.16 11.01
N ALA A 79 3.49 -0.31 12.22
CA ALA A 79 3.03 -1.68 12.42
C ALA A 79 1.51 -1.74 12.28
N ILE A 80 1.04 -2.44 11.26
CA ILE A 80 -0.38 -2.73 11.06
C ILE A 80 -0.73 -3.98 11.86
N ILE A 81 -1.77 -3.87 12.68
CA ILE A 81 -2.29 -4.98 13.48
C ILE A 81 -3.59 -5.46 12.82
N SER A 82 -3.70 -6.78 12.63
CA SER A 82 -4.89 -7.40 12.03
C SER A 82 -6.15 -7.03 12.82
N GLY A 83 -7.22 -6.65 12.11
CA GLY A 83 -8.48 -6.25 12.71
C GLY A 83 -8.45 -4.90 13.44
N GLN A 84 -7.31 -4.22 13.51
CA GLN A 84 -7.21 -2.88 14.09
C GLN A 84 -7.02 -1.81 13.02
N ARG A 85 -7.41 -0.58 13.39
CA ARG A 85 -7.14 0.62 12.61
C ARG A 85 -5.93 1.32 13.20
N THR A 86 -4.80 1.24 12.52
CA THR A 86 -3.62 2.04 12.87
C THR A 86 -3.78 3.44 12.28
N MET A 87 -3.49 4.48 13.06
CA MET A 87 -3.56 5.86 12.61
C MET A 87 -2.18 6.48 12.60
N VAL A 88 -1.82 7.08 11.46
CA VAL A 88 -0.57 7.80 11.23
C VAL A 88 -0.92 9.26 10.98
N ASN A 89 -0.30 10.16 11.73
CA ASN A 89 -0.47 11.59 11.57
C ASN A 89 0.89 12.26 11.43
N GLU A 90 1.19 12.74 10.23
CA GLU A 90 2.48 13.37 9.92
C GLU A 90 2.32 14.85 9.60
N VAL A 91 3.28 15.66 10.04
CA VAL A 91 3.34 17.08 9.69
C VAL A 91 4.42 17.26 8.64
N LEU A 92 4.03 17.72 7.46
CA LEU A 92 4.96 17.90 6.35
C LEU A 92 5.70 19.22 6.52
N THR A 93 7.02 19.15 6.47
CA THR A 93 7.87 20.33 6.44
C THR A 93 7.96 20.85 5.00
N PRO A 94 7.78 22.16 4.77
CA PRO A 94 8.04 22.74 3.46
C PRO A 94 9.47 22.40 3.02
N ALA A 95 9.64 21.97 1.78
CA ALA A 95 10.97 21.85 1.22
C ALA A 95 11.55 23.27 1.19
N ALA A 96 12.71 23.47 1.80
CA ALA A 96 13.35 24.78 1.81
C ALA A 96 13.36 25.34 0.37
N PRO A 97 13.01 26.63 0.17
CA PRO A 97 13.12 27.21 -1.15
C PRO A 97 14.55 26.98 -1.67
N PRO A 98 14.75 26.72 -2.98
CA PRO A 98 16.09 26.62 -3.52
C PRO A 98 16.83 27.87 -3.09
N GLN A 99 17.90 27.71 -2.29
CA GLN A 99 18.67 28.85 -1.81
C GLN A 99 19.22 29.55 -3.06
N SER A 100 18.65 30.71 -3.39
CA SER A 100 19.12 31.56 -4.47
C SER A 100 20.53 32.06 -4.11
N PRO A 101 21.54 31.91 -4.99
CA PRO A 101 22.85 32.54 -4.79
C PRO A 101 22.78 34.06 -4.93
#